data_AF-A0A6B3HLV8-F1
#
_entry.id   AF-A0A6B3HLV8-F1
#
_cell.length_a   1.000
_cell.length_b   1.000
_cell.length_c   1.000
_cell.angle_alpha   90.00
_cell.angle_beta   90.00
_cell.angle_gamma   90.00
#
_symmetry.space_group_name_H-M   'P 1'
#
loop_
_entity.id
_entity.type
_entity.pdbx_description
1 polymer ?
#
loop_
_entity_poly.entity_id
_entity_poly.type
_entity_poly.pdbx_seq_one_letter_code
_entity_poly.pdbx_strand_id
1 'polypeptide(L)' 'LVRVFSGTLRPDDTVHLCGHGLDAAGQATRPCHEAEIRVTALSSPFGRQQHPVDRCVAGDLVCVARLGEAETGDTL' A
#
# COMPACT_ATOMS: atom_id res chain seq x y z
N LEU A 1 -5.00 -0.97 -2.98
CA LEU A 1 -5.52 -1.69 -1.78
C LEU A 1 -4.34 -2.41 -1.18
N VAL A 2 -4.10 -2.26 0.11
CA VAL A 2 -2.94 -2.81 0.82
C VAL A 2 -3.42 -3.74 1.91
N ARG A 3 -2.69 -4.84 2.13
CA ARG A 3 -2.85 -5.69 3.31
C ARG A 3 -1.71 -5.42 4.28
N VAL A 4 -2.02 -5.13 5.53
CA VAL A 4 -1.01 -4.94 6.57
C VAL A 4 -0.68 -6.29 7.17
N PHE A 5 0.55 -6.77 6.98
CA PHE A 5 1.00 -8.04 7.54
C PHE A 5 1.56 -7.89 8.95
N SER A 6 2.17 -6.75 9.26
CA SER A 6 2.77 -6.46 10.56
C SER A 6 2.72 -4.98 10.88
N GLY A 7 2.83 -4.64 12.17
CA GLY A 7 2.90 -3.26 12.63
C GLY A 7 1.56 -2.53 12.63
N THR A 8 1.64 -1.19 12.56
CA THR A 8 0.49 -0.29 12.51
C THR A 8 0.83 0.84 11.56
N LEU A 9 0.01 1.04 10.53
CA LEU A 9 0.12 2.13 9.57
C LEU A 9 -0.80 3.27 9.98
N ARG A 10 -0.31 4.50 9.91
CA ARG A 10 -1.07 5.72 10.19
C ARG A 10 -1.02 6.69 9.01
N PRO A 11 -2.02 7.57 8.86
CA PRO A 11 -1.83 8.79 8.09
C PRO A 11 -0.59 9.49 8.61
N ASP A 12 0.13 10.15 7.71
CA ASP A 12 1.38 10.83 8.03
C ASP A 12 2.55 9.93 8.45
N ASP A 13 2.51 8.64 8.13
CA ASP A 13 3.70 7.80 8.13
C ASP A 13 4.46 7.94 6.80
N THR A 14 5.78 7.95 6.87
CA THR A 14 6.64 7.76 5.69
C THR A 14 7.04 6.30 5.64
N VAL A 15 6.71 5.62 4.54
CA VAL A 15 6.95 4.19 4.33
C VAL A 15 7.83 3.98 3.11
N HIS A 16 8.63 2.92 3.14
CA HIS A 16 9.52 2.55 2.06
C HIS A 16 8.78 1.60 1.10
N LEU A 17 8.66 1.99 -0.16
CA LEU A 17 8.11 1.16 -1.23
C LEU A 17 9.24 0.37 -1.88
N CYS A 18 9.09 -0.96 -1.93
CA CYS A 18 9.92 -1.84 -2.75
C CYS A 18 9.09 -2.47 -3.86
N GLY A 19 9.38 -2.08 -5.10
CA GLY A 19 8.79 -2.64 -6.29
C GLY A 19 9.65 -3.70 -6.96
N HIS A 20 8.99 -4.78 -7.39
CA HIS A 20 9.67 -6.00 -7.85
C HIS A 20 9.70 -6.14 -9.38
N GLY A 21 9.20 -5.13 -10.11
CA GLY A 21 9.19 -5.12 -11.57
C GLY A 21 8.36 -6.24 -12.20
N LEU A 22 7.37 -6.74 -11.47
CA LEU A 22 6.52 -7.85 -11.89
C LEU A 22 5.48 -7.38 -12.91
N ASP A 23 5.12 -8.25 -13.84
CA ASP A 23 3.96 -8.09 -14.71
C ASP A 23 2.70 -8.75 -14.11
N ALA A 24 1.59 -8.69 -14.85
CA ALA A 24 0.32 -9.26 -14.41
C ALA A 24 0.36 -10.79 -14.20
N ALA A 25 1.33 -11.50 -14.79
CA ALA A 25 1.53 -12.92 -14.62
C ALA A 25 2.60 -13.24 -13.55
N GLY A 26 3.19 -12.22 -12.91
CA GLY A 26 4.19 -12.34 -11.86
C GLY A 26 5.60 -12.60 -12.38
N GLN A 27 5.89 -12.32 -13.66
CA GLN A 27 7.26 -12.38 -14.18
C GLN A 27 7.98 -11.04 -13.98
N ALA A 28 9.22 -11.10 -13.51
CA ALA A 28 10.09 -9.93 -13.36
C ALA A 28 10.61 -9.46 -14.73
N THR A 29 9.77 -8.72 -15.45
CA THR A 29 10.05 -8.20 -16.80
C THR A 29 10.58 -6.77 -16.80
N ARG A 30 10.54 -6.10 -15.64
CA ARG A 30 11.00 -4.73 -15.43
C ARG A 30 12.02 -4.68 -14.28
N PRO A 31 12.89 -3.66 -14.22
CA PRO A 31 13.81 -3.50 -13.11
C PRO A 31 13.06 -3.25 -11.79
N CYS A 32 13.65 -3.72 -10.68
CA CYS A 32 13.19 -3.35 -9.35
C CYS A 32 13.30 -1.83 -9.15
N HIS A 33 12.42 -1.28 -8.32
CA HIS A 33 12.43 0.13 -7.98
C HIS A 33 12.15 0.33 -6.49
N GLU A 34 12.59 1.47 -5.96
CA GLU A 34 12.42 1.83 -4.56
C GLU A 34 12.03 3.30 -4.45
N ALA A 35 11.17 3.63 -3.48
CA ALA A 35 10.75 5.01 -3.21
C ALA A 35 10.35 5.20 -1.74
N GLU A 36 10.44 6.43 -1.24
CA GLU A 36 9.85 6.82 0.05
C GLU A 36 8.50 7.48 -0.17
N ILE A 37 7.45 6.94 0.44
CA ILE A 37 6.07 7.38 0.24
C ILE A 37 5.50 7.91 1.54
N ARG A 38 4.93 9.11 1.47
CA ARG A 38 4.13 9.68 2.55
C ARG A 38 2.68 9.20 2.46
N VAL A 39 2.23 8.44 3.44
CA VAL A 39 0.81 8.05 3.58
C VAL A 39 -0.01 9.28 3.94
N THR A 40 -1.04 9.56 3.14
CA THR A 40 -1.85 10.78 3.32
C THR A 40 -3.18 10.52 4.00
N ALA A 41 -3.90 9.49 3.59
CA ALA A 41 -5.17 9.09 4.17
C ALA A 41 -5.35 7.58 4.06
N LEU A 42 -6.07 7.01 5.03
CA LEU A 42 -6.42 5.61 5.10
C LEU A 42 -7.94 5.46 5.11
N SER A 43 -8.45 4.49 4.36
CA SER A 43 -9.86 4.09 4.45
C SER A 43 -10.05 2.58 4.38
N SER A 44 -10.94 2.05 5.23
CA SER A 44 -11.36 0.65 5.18
C SER A 44 -12.47 0.48 4.12
N PRO A 45 -12.31 -0.45 3.16
CA PRO A 45 -13.35 -0.73 2.18
C PRO A 45 -14.48 -1.58 2.80
N PHE A 46 -15.72 -1.13 2.69
CA PHE A 46 -16.90 -1.89 3.12
C PHE A 46 -17.97 -1.89 2.03
N GLY A 47 -18.03 -2.98 1.24
CA GLY A 47 -18.91 -3.06 0.08
C GLY A 47 -18.62 -1.95 -0.92
N ARG A 48 -19.58 -1.04 -1.11
CA ARG A 48 -19.44 0.14 -2.00
C ARG A 48 -19.03 1.42 -1.27
N GLN A 49 -18.82 1.35 0.04
CA GLN A 49 -18.44 2.49 0.89
C GLN A 49 -16.96 2.43 1.26
N GLN A 50 -16.37 3.60 1.49
CA GLN A 50 -15.03 3.77 2.03
C GLN A 50 -15.16 4.49 3.37
N HIS A 51 -14.72 3.85 4.45
CA HIS A 51 -14.77 4.43 5.79
C HIS A 51 -13.38 4.97 6.16
N PRO A 52 -13.21 6.28 6.37
CA PRO A 52 -11.94 6.81 6.86
C PRO A 52 -11.51 6.16 8.17
N VAL A 53 -10.24 5.84 8.30
CA VAL A 53 -9.64 5.28 9.54
C VAL A 53 -8.39 6.06 9.93
N ASP A 54 -8.13 6.16 11.22
CA ASP A 54 -6.98 6.86 11.81
C ASP A 54 -5.72 5.98 11.88
N ARG A 55 -5.90 4.66 11.78
CA ARG A 55 -4.82 3.67 11.72
C ARG A 55 -5.30 2.36 11.11
N CYS A 56 -4.35 1.54 10.69
CA CYS A 56 -4.57 0.20 10.16
C CYS A 56 -3.57 -0.75 10.83
N VAL A 57 -4.02 -1.88 11.38
CA VAL A 57 -3.16 -2.81 12.13
C VAL A 57 -2.90 -4.09 11.35
N ALA A 58 -1.95 -4.88 11.81
CA ALA A 58 -1.69 -6.21 11.26
C ALA A 58 -2.99 -7.04 11.13
N GLY A 59 -3.23 -7.56 9.92
CA GLY A 59 -4.43 -8.31 9.54
C GLY A 59 -5.42 -7.52 8.68
N ASP A 60 -5.40 -6.19 8.75
CA ASP A 60 -6.37 -5.33 8.07
C ASP A 60 -6.10 -5.19 6.56
N LEU A 61 -7.18 -4.92 5.83
CA LEU A 61 -7.16 -4.45 4.44
C LEU A 61 -7.55 -2.99 4.39
N VAL A 62 -6.70 -2.15 3.79
CA VAL A 62 -6.89 -0.69 3.77
C VAL A 62 -6.58 -0.10 2.41
N CYS A 63 -7.37 0.88 2.01
CA CYS A 63 -7.07 1.76 0.88
C CYS A 63 -6.15 2.87 1.38
N VAL A 64 -4.95 2.94 0.80
CA VAL A 64 -4.01 4.02 1.04
C VAL A 64 -4.14 5.04 -0.09
N ALA A 65 -4.39 6.30 0.26
CA ALA A 65 -4.49 7.36 -0.72
C ALA A 65 -3.11 7.77 -1.24
N ARG A 66 -3.03 8.01 -2.55
CA ARG A 66 -1.90 8.64 -3.24
C ARG A 66 -0.55 7.89 -3.10
N LEU A 67 -0.55 6.60 -3.44
CA LEU A 67 0.67 5.79 -3.50
C LEU A 67 1.56 6.05 -4.74
N GLY A 68 1.23 7.04 -5.58
CA GLY A 68 2.09 7.55 -6.65
C GLY A 68 2.62 6.47 -7.59
N GLU A 69 3.87 6.07 -7.36
CA GLU A 69 4.67 5.13 -8.16
C GLU A 69 4.40 3.65 -7.84
N ALA A 70 3.61 3.34 -6.79
CA ALA A 70 3.35 1.97 -6.40
C ALA A 70 2.55 1.19 -7.45
N GLU A 71 2.97 -0.05 -7.68
CA GLU A 71 2.40 -0.99 -8.61
C GLU A 71 1.77 -2.20 -7.91
N THR A 72 1.02 -3.00 -8.67
CA THR A 72 0.45 -4.22 -8.12
C THR A 72 1.57 -5.22 -7.85
N GLY A 73 1.68 -5.67 -6.61
CA GLY A 73 2.71 -6.63 -6.18
C GLY A 73 3.85 -5.99 -5.41
N ASP A 74 3.86 -4.67 -5.27
CA ASP A 74 4.88 -3.98 -4.47
C ASP A 74 4.65 -4.18 -2.96
N THR A 75 5.72 -3.96 -2.20
CA THR A 75 5.74 -4.08 -0.74
C THR A 75 5.96 -2.70 -0.12
N LEU A 76 5.23 -2.41 0.96
CA LEU A 76 5.33 -1.20 1.79
C LEU A 76 5.84 -1.55 3.19
#